data_AF-W6K1G2-F1
#
_entry.id   AF-W6K1G2-F1
#
_cell.length_a   1.000
_cell.length_b   1.000
_cell.length_c   1.000
_cell.angle_alpha   90.00
_cell.angle_beta   90.00
_cell.angle_gamma   90.00
#
_symmetry.space_group_name_H-M   'P 1'
#
loop_
_entity.id
_entity.type
_entity.pdbx_description
1 polymer ?
#
loop_
_entity_poly.entity_id
_entity_poly.type
_entity_poly.pdbx_seq_one_letter_code
_entity_poly.pdbx_strand_id
1 'polypeptide(L)'
;MPDHSLDLSSPVPQAPDDYQRFRLGQLLLLVAVATEQGKPVHTIDRLGYYDFFAANPFLMLGDSDAGDQKAATEMRLAGFRQKQLSYTAPGARFVNRRERLRHDLALLVSYGLVELSDEGYRITSAGSTVSSQFESVYADSYRTSAALALRRLVPLSDKRLTRVAQSWLGESSLWLDLFADVGDLTTSSTEGHR
;
A
#
# COMPACT_ATOMS: atom_id res chain seq x y z
N MET A 1 20.13 -31.37 8.95
CA MET A 1 19.29 -31.32 7.74
C MET A 1 17.89 -30.95 8.20
N PRO A 2 17.41 -29.72 8.00
CA PRO A 2 16.04 -29.40 8.37
C PRO A 2 15.09 -30.08 7.39
N ASP A 3 14.14 -30.81 7.96
CA ASP A 3 13.05 -31.48 7.26
C ASP A 3 12.10 -30.41 6.70
N HIS A 4 12.08 -30.26 5.37
CA HIS A 4 11.11 -29.44 4.67
C HIS A 4 9.87 -30.29 4.37
N SER A 5 9.23 -30.81 5.42
CA SER A 5 7.87 -31.32 5.30
C SER A 5 6.97 -30.13 4.96
N LEU A 6 6.61 -30.01 3.67
CA LEU A 6 5.60 -29.06 3.20
C LEU A 6 4.33 -29.33 4.02
N ASP A 7 4.02 -28.43 4.94
CA ASP A 7 2.78 -28.45 5.69
C ASP A 7 1.62 -28.19 4.72
N LEU A 8 1.00 -29.27 4.25
CA LEU A 8 -0.15 -29.24 3.33
C LEU A 8 -1.41 -28.67 3.99
N SER A 9 -1.39 -28.37 5.29
CA SER A 9 -2.50 -27.72 6.01
C SER A 9 -2.40 -26.19 6.03
N SER A 10 -1.24 -25.63 5.64
CA SER A 10 -1.08 -24.19 5.54
C SER A 10 -1.93 -23.63 4.39
N PRO A 11 -2.69 -22.54 4.60
CA PRO A 11 -3.53 -21.95 3.56
C PRO A 11 -2.67 -21.57 2.35
N VAL A 12 -3.01 -22.12 1.18
CA VAL A 12 -2.31 -21.82 -0.08
C VAL A 12 -2.55 -20.36 -0.43
N PRO A 13 -1.49 -19.53 -0.54
CA PRO A 13 -1.60 -18.14 -0.99
C PRO A 13 -2.39 -18.07 -2.31
N GLN A 14 -3.52 -17.36 -2.29
CA GLN A 14 -4.43 -17.28 -3.45
C GLN A 14 -4.09 -16.09 -4.34
N ALA A 15 -3.41 -15.07 -3.80
CA ALA A 15 -3.02 -13.87 -4.50
C ALA A 15 -1.54 -13.51 -4.25
N PRO A 16 -0.88 -12.77 -5.17
CA PRO A 16 0.51 -12.37 -5.01
C PRO A 16 0.80 -11.62 -3.70
N ASP A 17 -0.16 -10.82 -3.22
CA ASP A 17 -0.10 -10.06 -1.97
C ASP A 17 -0.17 -10.93 -0.70
N ASP A 18 -0.45 -12.23 -0.81
CA ASP A 18 -0.33 -13.17 0.31
C ASP A 18 1.15 -13.52 0.59
N TYR A 19 2.03 -13.43 -0.41
CA TYR A 19 3.45 -13.69 -0.25
C TYR A 19 4.18 -12.48 0.35
N GLN A 20 4.77 -12.65 1.53
CA GLN A 20 5.49 -11.58 2.23
C GLN A 20 6.60 -10.94 1.39
N ARG A 21 7.41 -11.74 0.68
CA ARG A 21 8.48 -11.21 -0.18
C ARG A 21 7.95 -10.28 -1.26
N PHE A 22 6.80 -10.61 -1.83
CA PHE A 22 6.14 -9.77 -2.83
C PHE A 22 5.68 -8.45 -2.22
N ARG A 23 5.01 -8.51 -1.05
CA ARG A 23 4.59 -7.30 -0.31
C ARG A 23 5.77 -6.40 0.07
N LEU A 24 6.86 -6.98 0.58
CA LEU A 24 8.07 -6.23 0.91
C LEU A 24 8.67 -5.56 -0.33
N GLY A 25 8.69 -6.26 -1.48
CA GLY A 25 9.12 -5.68 -2.75
C GLY A 25 8.23 -4.51 -3.19
N GLN A 26 6.91 -4.66 -3.12
CA GLN A 26 5.98 -3.57 -3.44
C GLN A 26 6.16 -2.37 -2.51
N LEU A 27 6.28 -2.61 -1.21
CA LEU A 27 6.46 -1.56 -0.22
C LEU A 27 7.79 -0.83 -0.43
N LEU A 28 8.86 -1.56 -0.72
CA LEU A 28 10.16 -0.98 -1.05
C LEU A 28 10.09 -0.10 -2.31
N LEU A 29 9.43 -0.57 -3.38
CA LEU A 29 9.21 0.21 -4.59
C LEU A 29 8.40 1.49 -4.33
N LEU A 30 7.38 1.40 -3.48
CA LEU A 30 6.59 2.58 -3.11
C LEU A 30 7.45 3.64 -2.40
N VAL A 31 8.25 3.22 -1.42
CA VAL A 31 9.15 4.13 -0.69
C VAL A 31 10.25 4.68 -1.61
N ALA A 32 10.75 3.88 -2.56
CA ALA A 32 11.68 4.33 -3.59
C ALA A 32 11.08 5.48 -4.42
N VAL A 33 9.90 5.26 -5.00
CA VAL A 33 9.21 6.28 -5.83
C VAL A 33 8.89 7.53 -5.00
N ALA A 34 8.48 7.37 -3.74
CA ALA A 34 8.24 8.48 -2.83
C ALA A 34 9.51 9.32 -2.61
N THR A 35 10.65 8.64 -2.39
CA THR A 35 11.95 9.30 -2.21
C THR A 35 12.40 10.01 -3.48
N GLU A 36 12.31 9.36 -4.65
CA GLU A 36 12.67 9.92 -5.95
C GLU A 36 11.87 11.17 -6.31
N GLN A 37 10.60 11.24 -5.88
CA GLN A 37 9.75 12.41 -6.10
C GLN A 37 9.93 13.52 -5.05
N GLY A 38 10.82 13.34 -4.07
CA GLY A 38 11.00 14.28 -2.96
C GLY A 38 9.75 14.38 -2.07
N LYS A 39 9.00 13.27 -1.92
CA LYS A 39 7.75 13.19 -1.16
C LYS A 39 7.88 12.13 -0.06
N PRO A 40 8.67 12.40 1.00
CA PRO A 40 8.88 11.44 2.07
C PRO A 40 7.55 11.06 2.75
N VAL A 41 7.46 9.81 3.22
CA VAL A 41 6.23 9.29 3.81
C VAL A 41 6.24 9.52 5.32
N HIS A 42 5.51 10.54 5.78
CA HIS A 42 5.56 11.00 7.16
C HIS A 42 4.97 10.03 8.20
N THR A 43 3.94 9.25 7.83
CA THR A 43 3.25 8.37 8.79
C THR A 43 2.89 7.02 8.17
N ILE A 44 2.79 5.99 9.02
CA ILE A 44 2.36 4.65 8.60
C ILE A 44 0.92 4.68 8.05
N ASP A 45 0.04 5.51 8.62
CA ASP A 45 -1.33 5.63 8.14
C ASP A 45 -1.39 6.15 6.70
N ARG A 46 -0.61 7.19 6.39
CA ARG A 46 -0.51 7.71 5.01
C ARG A 46 0.10 6.69 4.06
N LEU A 47 1.13 5.96 4.53
CA LEU A 47 1.73 4.86 3.79
C LEU A 47 0.68 3.80 3.41
N GLY A 48 -0.26 3.48 4.31
CA GLY A 48 -1.34 2.53 4.05
C GLY A 48 -2.28 2.96 2.92
N TYR A 49 -2.64 4.25 2.87
CA TYR A 49 -3.39 4.78 1.73
C TYR A 49 -2.60 4.69 0.43
N TYR A 50 -1.33 5.09 0.46
CA TYR A 50 -0.48 5.08 -0.75
C TYR A 50 -0.30 3.66 -1.29
N ASP A 51 0.03 2.71 -0.42
CA ASP A 51 0.25 1.30 -0.75
C ASP A 51 -1.04 0.64 -1.30
N PHE A 52 -2.18 0.89 -0.66
CA PHE A 52 -3.44 0.34 -1.13
C PHE A 52 -3.86 0.89 -2.50
N PHE A 53 -3.81 2.22 -2.68
CA PHE A 53 -4.23 2.82 -3.95
C PHE A 53 -3.21 2.61 -5.07
N ALA A 54 -1.91 2.50 -4.77
CA ALA A 54 -0.90 2.07 -5.75
C ALA A 54 -1.15 0.64 -6.23
N ALA A 55 -1.65 -0.25 -5.38
CA ALA A 55 -2.06 -1.60 -5.80
C ALA A 55 -3.40 -1.64 -6.55
N ASN A 56 -4.22 -0.58 -6.48
CA ASN A 56 -5.57 -0.52 -7.04
C ASN A 56 -5.84 0.83 -7.74
N PRO A 57 -5.09 1.21 -8.79
CA PRO A 57 -5.12 2.57 -9.33
C PRO A 57 -6.47 3.01 -9.88
N PHE A 58 -7.26 2.08 -10.43
CA PHE A 58 -8.59 2.40 -10.99
C PHE A 58 -9.60 2.86 -9.93
N LEU A 59 -9.37 2.61 -8.63
CA LEU A 59 -10.22 3.18 -7.58
C LEU A 59 -10.10 4.70 -7.51
N MET A 60 -8.97 5.27 -7.93
CA MET A 60 -8.72 6.71 -7.89
C MET A 60 -9.18 7.45 -9.15
N LEU A 61 -9.67 6.74 -10.17
CA LEU A 61 -9.90 7.27 -11.51
C LEU A 61 -11.40 7.24 -11.84
N GLY A 62 -11.98 8.42 -12.04
CA GLY A 62 -13.35 8.56 -12.52
C GLY A 62 -13.44 8.52 -14.05
N ASP A 63 -14.64 8.23 -14.57
CA ASP A 63 -14.87 8.16 -16.03
C ASP A 63 -15.14 9.53 -16.67
N SER A 64 -15.42 10.57 -15.87
CA SER A 64 -15.93 11.86 -16.34
C SER A 64 -14.88 12.96 -16.53
N ASP A 65 -13.66 12.80 -15.99
CA ASP A 65 -12.59 13.80 -16.09
C ASP A 65 -11.56 13.42 -17.18
N ALA A 66 -11.17 14.38 -18.03
CA ALA A 66 -10.24 14.13 -19.13
C ALA A 66 -8.83 13.75 -18.62
N GLY A 67 -8.41 14.28 -17.47
CA GLY A 67 -7.16 13.90 -16.80
C GLY A 67 -7.23 12.46 -16.25
N ASP A 68 -8.38 12.08 -15.70
CA ASP A 68 -8.63 10.71 -15.23
C ASP A 68 -8.65 9.70 -16.37
N GLN A 69 -9.27 10.02 -17.52
CA GLN A 69 -9.27 9.17 -18.71
C GLN A 69 -7.85 8.94 -19.27
N LYS A 70 -7.02 9.99 -19.27
CA LYS A 70 -5.61 9.87 -19.65
C LYS A 70 -4.85 8.97 -18.69
N ALA A 71 -5.00 9.19 -17.38
CA ALA A 71 -4.38 8.35 -16.36
C ALA A 71 -4.87 6.90 -16.43
N ALA A 72 -6.16 6.66 -16.71
CA ALA A 72 -6.71 5.32 -16.89
C ALA A 72 -6.11 4.61 -18.10
N THR A 73 -5.87 5.36 -19.19
CA THR A 73 -5.19 4.83 -20.38
C THR A 73 -3.73 4.48 -20.06
N GLU A 74 -3.02 5.35 -19.34
CA GLU A 74 -1.66 5.09 -18.85
C GLU A 74 -1.59 3.84 -17.97
N MET A 75 -2.54 3.65 -17.04
CA MET A 75 -2.61 2.46 -16.20
C MET A 75 -2.88 1.18 -17.01
N ARG A 76 -3.74 1.24 -18.03
CA ARG A 76 -4.00 0.09 -18.93
C ARG A 76 -2.77 -0.27 -19.75
N LEU A 77 -2.04 0.73 -20.25
CA LEU A 77 -0.78 0.54 -20.98
C LEU A 77 0.30 -0.03 -20.05
N ALA A 78 0.32 0.40 -18.79
CA ALA A 78 1.09 -0.19 -17.70
C ALA A 78 0.51 -1.52 -17.19
N GLY A 79 -0.26 -2.25 -18.01
CA GLY A 79 -0.67 -3.62 -17.70
C GLY A 79 -1.74 -3.80 -16.60
N PHE A 80 -2.22 -2.74 -15.95
CA PHE A 80 -3.31 -2.87 -14.98
C PHE A 80 -4.63 -3.17 -15.68
N ARG A 81 -5.43 -4.07 -15.10
CA ARG A 81 -6.79 -4.35 -15.57
C ARG A 81 -7.82 -3.95 -14.52
N GLN A 82 -8.83 -3.21 -14.96
CA GLN A 82 -9.96 -2.75 -14.13
C GLN A 82 -10.77 -3.91 -13.51
N LYS A 83 -10.70 -5.12 -14.09
CA LYS A 83 -11.46 -6.32 -13.70
C LYS A 83 -10.65 -7.37 -12.93
N GLN A 84 -9.53 -7.03 -12.26
CA GLN A 84 -8.98 -7.94 -11.23
C GLN A 84 -9.91 -7.91 -9.99
N LEU A 85 -11.09 -8.48 -10.17
CA LEU A 85 -12.08 -8.76 -9.15
C LEU A 85 -11.49 -9.84 -8.23
N SER A 86 -10.82 -9.39 -7.17
CA SER A 86 -10.65 -10.22 -5.99
C SER A 86 -12.03 -10.47 -5.39
N TYR A 87 -12.31 -11.69 -4.95
CA TYR A 87 -13.57 -12.10 -4.30
C TYR A 87 -13.86 -11.33 -3.01
N THR A 88 -12.87 -10.58 -2.50
CA THR A 88 -12.96 -9.78 -1.28
C THR A 88 -13.22 -8.31 -1.59
N ALA A 89 -14.22 -7.72 -0.91
CA ALA A 89 -14.54 -6.30 -1.03
C ALA A 89 -13.29 -5.41 -0.80
N PRO A 90 -13.10 -4.33 -1.59
CA PRO A 90 -11.93 -3.45 -1.48
C PRO A 90 -11.65 -2.93 -0.05
N GLY A 91 -12.70 -2.63 0.74
CA GLY A 91 -12.56 -2.21 2.13
C GLY A 91 -11.92 -3.25 3.06
N ALA A 92 -12.31 -4.54 2.96
CA ALA A 92 -11.69 -5.60 3.75
C ALA A 92 -10.22 -5.83 3.36
N ARG A 93 -9.88 -5.65 2.08
CA ARG A 93 -8.49 -5.69 1.62
C ARG A 93 -7.67 -4.53 2.17
N PHE A 94 -8.25 -3.34 2.27
CA PHE A 94 -7.58 -2.17 2.86
C PHE A 94 -7.20 -2.42 4.32
N VAL A 95 -8.14 -2.92 5.12
CA VAL A 95 -7.91 -3.19 6.56
C VAL A 95 -6.83 -4.24 6.76
N ASN A 96 -6.96 -5.41 6.10
CA ASN A 96 -5.95 -6.48 6.18
C ASN A 96 -4.57 -6.02 5.70
N ARG A 97 -4.50 -5.06 4.76
CA ARG A 97 -3.24 -4.51 4.27
C ARG A 97 -2.64 -3.53 5.28
N ARG A 98 -3.46 -2.69 5.92
CA ARG A 98 -3.02 -1.77 6.98
C ARG A 98 -2.50 -2.50 8.22
N GLU A 99 -3.14 -3.58 8.64
CA GLU A 99 -2.67 -4.42 9.76
C GLU A 99 -1.28 -5.01 9.53
N ARG A 100 -1.03 -5.52 8.31
CA ARG A 100 0.25 -6.12 7.93
C ARG A 100 1.35 -5.10 7.65
N LEU A 101 0.98 -3.88 7.24
CA LEU A 101 1.92 -2.84 6.82
C LEU A 101 2.97 -2.49 7.88
N ARG A 102 2.57 -2.41 9.15
CA ARG A 102 3.49 -2.08 10.26
C ARG A 102 4.60 -3.13 10.38
N HIS A 103 4.24 -4.41 10.26
CA HIS A 103 5.18 -5.52 10.29
C HIS A 103 6.10 -5.52 9.08
N ASP A 104 5.55 -5.36 7.87
CA ASP A 104 6.34 -5.35 6.64
C ASP A 104 7.31 -4.16 6.59
N LEU A 105 6.89 -2.98 7.06
CA LEU A 105 7.76 -1.81 7.19
C LEU A 105 8.87 -2.03 8.22
N ALA A 106 8.56 -2.60 9.38
CA ALA A 106 9.56 -2.93 10.40
C ALA A 106 10.63 -3.88 9.86
N LEU A 107 10.25 -4.84 9.00
CA LEU A 107 11.20 -5.73 8.34
C LEU A 107 12.11 -4.97 7.38
N LEU A 108 11.59 -4.09 6.53
CA LEU A 108 12.41 -3.27 5.63
C LEU A 108 13.40 -2.39 6.39
N VAL A 109 12.99 -1.85 7.54
CA VAL A 109 13.88 -1.10 8.43
C VAL A 109 14.94 -2.00 9.05
N SER A 110 14.55 -3.20 9.53
CA SER A 110 15.51 -4.16 10.11
C SER A 110 16.54 -4.68 9.10
N TYR A 111 16.15 -4.79 7.82
CA TYR A 111 17.04 -5.14 6.72
C TYR A 111 17.90 -3.95 6.24
N GLY A 112 17.72 -2.76 6.80
CA GLY A 112 18.46 -1.56 6.41
C GLY A 112 18.12 -1.07 5.00
N LEU A 113 16.95 -1.43 4.46
CA LEU A 113 16.48 -1.01 3.14
C LEU A 113 15.67 0.28 3.20
N VAL A 114 15.03 0.53 4.33
CA VAL A 114 14.27 1.76 4.64
C VAL A 114 14.78 2.29 5.97
N GLU A 115 14.75 3.60 6.15
CA GLU A 115 15.07 4.24 7.42
C GLU A 115 14.01 5.30 7.79
N LEU A 116 13.90 5.59 9.08
CA LEU A 116 13.10 6.70 9.60
C LEU A 116 14.03 7.90 9.77
N SER A 117 13.78 8.97 9.01
CA SER A 117 14.41 10.28 9.17
C SER A 117 13.46 11.28 9.82
N ASP A 118 13.95 12.49 10.09
CA ASP A 118 13.15 13.61 10.59
C ASP A 118 11.98 13.98 9.66
N GLU A 119 12.09 13.64 8.38
CA GLU A 119 11.06 13.88 7.36
C GLU A 119 10.14 12.66 7.16
N GLY A 120 10.33 11.56 7.87
CA GLY A 120 9.54 10.33 7.75
C GLY A 120 10.33 9.16 7.16
N TYR A 121 9.61 8.18 6.60
CA TYR A 121 10.24 7.00 6.01
C TYR A 121 10.85 7.31 4.65
N ARG A 122 12.12 6.94 4.47
CA ARG A 122 12.87 7.08 3.22
C ARG A 122 13.66 5.82 2.88
N ILE A 123 13.97 5.63 1.61
CA ILE A 123 14.79 4.50 1.17
C ILE A 123 16.28 4.77 1.49
N THR A 124 17.02 3.74 1.89
CA THR A 124 18.48 3.83 2.07
C THR A 124 19.20 3.63 0.73
N SER A 125 20.52 3.80 0.69
CA SER A 125 21.33 3.46 -0.49
C SER A 125 21.26 1.96 -0.85
N ALA A 126 21.26 1.09 0.16
CA ALA A 126 21.06 -0.35 -0.02
C ALA A 126 19.66 -0.66 -0.54
N GLY A 127 18.64 -0.02 0.02
CA GLY A 127 17.26 -0.12 -0.47
C GLY A 127 17.13 0.31 -1.92
N SER A 128 17.73 1.45 -2.29
CA SER A 128 17.72 1.96 -3.67
C SER A 128 18.34 0.96 -4.63
N THR A 129 19.50 0.39 -4.27
CA THR A 129 20.16 -0.67 -5.06
C THR A 129 19.28 -1.90 -5.24
N VAL A 130 18.61 -2.35 -4.19
CA VAL A 130 17.70 -3.51 -4.28
C VAL A 130 16.47 -3.15 -5.11
N SER A 131 15.91 -1.95 -4.95
CA SER A 131 14.74 -1.50 -5.70
C SER A 131 15.01 -1.37 -7.20
N SER A 132 16.24 -1.03 -7.62
CA SER A 132 16.60 -0.92 -9.03
C SER A 132 16.69 -2.28 -9.73
N GLN A 133 16.88 -3.37 -8.99
CA GLN A 133 16.93 -4.74 -9.53
C GLN A 133 15.55 -5.32 -9.85
N PHE A 134 14.45 -4.65 -9.45
CA PHE A 134 13.11 -5.07 -9.84
C PHE A 134 12.81 -4.60 -11.27
N GLU A 135 13.27 -5.38 -12.25
CA GLU A 135 13.18 -5.09 -13.70
C GLU A 135 11.97 -5.73 -14.38
N SER A 136 11.08 -6.36 -13.62
CA SER A 136 9.87 -6.97 -14.18
C SER A 136 8.88 -5.92 -14.69
N VAL A 137 8.10 -6.27 -15.71
CA VAL A 137 6.97 -5.44 -16.20
C VAL A 137 6.03 -5.06 -15.06
N TYR A 138 5.78 -5.96 -14.11
CA TYR A 138 4.96 -5.67 -12.94
C TYR A 138 5.54 -4.55 -12.07
N ALA A 139 6.86 -4.57 -11.85
CA ALA A 139 7.53 -3.56 -11.05
C ALA A 139 7.44 -2.18 -11.70
N ASP A 140 7.65 -2.08 -13.01
CA ASP A 140 7.49 -0.82 -13.75
C ASP A 140 6.06 -0.31 -13.72
N SER A 141 5.10 -1.22 -13.89
CA SER A 141 3.68 -0.92 -13.76
C SER A 141 3.37 -0.36 -12.37
N TYR A 142 3.85 -1.04 -11.33
CA TYR A 142 3.65 -0.63 -9.96
C TYR A 142 4.30 0.74 -9.65
N ARG A 143 5.50 1.03 -10.19
CA ARG A 143 6.13 2.36 -10.06
C ARG A 143 5.25 3.46 -10.65
N THR A 144 4.70 3.24 -11.84
CA THR A 144 3.78 4.20 -12.49
C THR A 144 2.52 4.43 -11.65
N SER A 145 1.94 3.36 -11.09
CA SER A 145 0.78 3.45 -10.21
C SER A 145 1.09 4.15 -8.88
N ALA A 146 2.23 3.82 -8.26
CA ALA A 146 2.71 4.49 -7.05
C ALA A 146 2.93 5.98 -7.28
N ALA A 147 3.51 6.36 -8.40
CA ALA A 147 3.69 7.76 -8.79
C ALA A 147 2.35 8.50 -8.92
N LEU A 148 1.34 7.85 -9.52
CA LEU A 148 -0.01 8.39 -9.61
C LEU A 148 -0.66 8.57 -8.23
N ALA A 149 -0.57 7.55 -7.37
CA ALA A 149 -1.11 7.57 -6.01
C ALA A 149 -0.48 8.70 -5.19
N LEU A 150 0.85 8.80 -5.19
CA LEU A 150 1.59 9.86 -4.48
C LEU A 150 1.22 11.25 -5.02
N ARG A 151 1.09 11.42 -6.34
CA ARG A 151 0.67 12.69 -6.95
C ARG A 151 -0.72 13.14 -6.48
N ARG A 152 -1.67 12.21 -6.33
CA ARG A 152 -3.04 12.54 -5.88
C ARG A 152 -3.15 12.73 -4.37
N LEU A 153 -2.43 11.92 -3.59
CA LEU A 153 -2.70 11.78 -2.16
C LEU A 153 -1.78 12.64 -1.28
N VAL A 154 -0.53 12.89 -1.69
CA VAL A 154 0.43 13.70 -0.91
C VAL A 154 -0.10 15.12 -0.63
N PRO A 155 -0.74 15.84 -1.56
CA PRO A 155 -1.24 17.19 -1.30
C PRO A 155 -2.42 17.26 -0.31
N LEU A 156 -3.01 16.12 0.05
CA LEU A 156 -4.20 16.08 0.91
C LEU A 156 -3.82 16.08 2.39
N SER A 157 -4.52 16.89 3.18
CA SER A 157 -4.50 16.74 4.65
C SER A 157 -5.15 15.43 5.07
N ASP A 158 -4.85 14.92 6.25
CA ASP A 158 -5.34 13.61 6.69
C ASP A 158 -6.88 13.51 6.67
N LYS A 159 -7.58 14.57 7.12
CA LYS A 159 -9.06 14.63 7.03
C LYS A 159 -9.57 14.55 5.59
N ARG A 160 -8.88 15.17 4.64
CA ARG A 160 -9.26 15.12 3.22
C ARG A 160 -8.89 13.77 2.60
N LEU A 161 -7.75 13.20 2.99
CA LEU A 161 -7.29 11.89 2.56
C LEU A 161 -8.32 10.81 2.93
N THR A 162 -8.77 10.77 4.18
CA THR A 162 -9.80 9.84 4.64
C THR A 162 -11.11 10.00 3.86
N ARG A 163 -11.60 11.24 3.70
CA ARG A 163 -12.85 11.50 2.96
C ARG A 163 -12.78 11.07 1.49
N VAL A 164 -11.66 11.39 0.83
CA VAL A 164 -11.44 10.98 -0.57
C VAL A 164 -11.35 9.47 -0.68
N ALA A 165 -10.62 8.81 0.23
CA ALA A 165 -10.52 7.35 0.27
C ALA A 165 -11.89 6.69 0.48
N GLN A 166 -12.70 7.19 1.41
CA GLN A 166 -14.08 6.72 1.62
C GLN A 166 -14.92 6.87 0.35
N SER A 167 -14.83 8.00 -0.36
CA SER A 167 -15.57 8.22 -1.60
C SER A 167 -15.18 7.24 -2.71
N TRP A 168 -13.89 6.90 -2.83
CA TRP A 168 -13.38 5.95 -3.82
C TRP A 168 -13.68 4.50 -3.48
N LEU A 169 -13.83 4.18 -2.20
CA LEU A 169 -14.20 2.84 -1.73
C LEU A 169 -15.71 2.58 -1.80
N GLY A 170 -16.54 3.62 -1.98
CA GLY A 170 -17.99 3.49 -2.12
C GLY A 170 -18.65 2.83 -0.90
N GLU A 171 -19.60 1.92 -1.12
CA GLU A 171 -20.29 1.16 -0.04
C GLU A 171 -19.34 0.33 0.84
N SER A 172 -18.12 0.04 0.36
CA SER A 172 -17.11 -0.66 1.16
C SER A 172 -16.38 0.23 2.18
N SER A 173 -16.69 1.54 2.21
CA SER A 173 -16.19 2.48 3.22
C SER A 173 -16.74 2.23 4.62
N LEU A 174 -17.91 1.58 4.76
CA LEU A 174 -18.48 1.20 6.06
C LEU A 174 -17.55 0.32 6.89
N TRP A 175 -16.69 -0.47 6.23
CA TRP A 175 -15.66 -1.26 6.89
C TRP A 175 -14.52 -0.41 7.44
N LEU A 176 -14.18 0.72 6.79
CA LEU A 176 -13.17 1.63 7.34
C LEU A 176 -13.61 2.21 8.68
N ASP A 177 -14.88 2.63 8.77
CA ASP A 177 -15.44 3.23 9.98
C ASP A 177 -15.55 2.19 11.11
N LEU A 178 -16.02 0.98 10.80
CA LEU A 178 -16.12 -0.11 11.78
C LEU A 178 -14.76 -0.52 12.37
N PHE A 179 -13.71 -0.61 11.55
CA PHE A 179 -12.38 -1.02 12.01
C PHE A 179 -11.54 0.15 12.56
N ALA A 180 -11.84 1.40 12.18
CA ALA A 180 -11.29 2.57 12.86
C ALA A 180 -11.74 2.61 14.32
N ASP A 181 -13.03 2.37 14.58
CA ASP A 181 -13.59 2.29 15.94
C ASP A 181 -12.96 1.15 16.77
N VAL A 182 -12.71 -0.02 16.18
CA VAL A 182 -12.03 -1.13 16.89
C VAL A 182 -10.58 -0.77 17.24
N GLY A 183 -9.88 -0.04 16.38
CA GLY A 183 -8.53 0.48 16.67
C GLY A 183 -8.51 1.45 17.87
N ASP A 184 -9.50 2.32 17.97
CA ASP A 184 -9.62 3.28 19.08
C ASP A 184 -10.09 2.62 20.40
N LEU A 185 -10.88 1.54 20.32
CA LEU A 185 -11.27 0.76 21.50
C LEU A 185 -10.09 -0.03 22.11
N THR A 186 -9.14 -0.49 21.28
CA THR A 186 -7.96 -1.22 21.78
C THR A 186 -6.89 -0.31 22.38
N THR A 187 -6.77 0.93 21.93
CA THR A 187 -5.85 1.93 22.51
C THR A 187 -6.38 2.51 23.82
N SER A 188 -7.69 2.76 23.92
CA SER A 188 -8.35 3.22 25.16
C SER A 188 -8.42 2.16 26.27
N SER A 189 -8.26 0.88 25.95
CA SER A 189 -8.25 -0.21 26.93
C SER A 189 -6.93 -0.36 27.71
N THR A 190 -5.86 0.35 27.32
CA THR A 190 -4.52 0.24 27.94
C THR A 190 -4.16 1.36 28.91
N GLU A 191 -4.98 2.41 29.07
CA GLU A 191 -4.70 3.53 29.99
C GLU A 191 -5.45 3.46 31.33
N GLY A 192 -6.07 2.33 31.65
CA GLY A 192 -7.00 2.22 32.77
C GLY A 192 -6.58 1.36 33.95
N HIS A 193 -5.29 1.14 34.27
CA HIS A 193 -4.87 0.53 35.55
C HIS A 193 -3.58 1.18 36.07
N ARG A 194 -3.74 2.23 36.87
CA ARG A 194 -2.85 2.60 37.98
C ARG A 194 -3.69 3.01 39.18
#